data_AF-A0A3Q3JXE4-F1
#
_entry.id   AF-A0A3Q3JXE4-F1
#
_cell.length_a   1.000
_cell.length_b   1.000
_cell.length_c   1.000
_cell.angle_alpha   90.00
_cell.angle_beta   90.00
_cell.angle_gamma   90.00
#
_symmetry.space_group_name_H-M   'P 1'
#
loop_
_entity.id
_entity.type
_entity.pdbx_description
1 polymer ?
#
loop_
_entity_poly.entity_id
_entity_poly.type
_entity_poly.pdbx_seq_one_letter_code
_entity_poly.pdbx_strand_id
1 'polypeptide(L)'
;MEAVNAFNMELFSMIDLKPPISRAKMMSVTKSAIKAIKLYKHVVQIVEKFIKKCKPELKVPGLYVVDSIVRQSRHQFGVDKDVFGPRFLKNFTDTFQNLFHCPEDDKSKIVRVLNLWQKNGVFDMDIIQPLMDMLAIWHVGHHISKNVTANF
;
A
#
# COMPACT_ATOMS: atom_id res chain seq x y z
N MET A 1 3.03 13.52 19.51
CA MET A 1 3.65 13.57 18.16
C MET A 1 4.89 12.67 18.03
N GLU A 2 5.66 12.44 19.09
CA GLU A 2 6.89 11.61 19.05
C GLU A 2 6.70 10.24 18.37
N ALA A 3 5.67 9.47 18.72
CA ALA A 3 5.41 8.17 18.09
C ALA A 3 5.16 8.26 16.56
N VAL A 4 4.54 9.34 16.10
CA VAL A 4 4.32 9.59 14.66
C VAL A 4 5.64 9.98 13.98
N ASN A 5 6.49 10.76 14.64
CA ASN A 5 7.81 11.10 14.13
C ASN A 5 8.70 9.85 14.01
N ALA A 6 8.68 8.97 15.01
CA ALA A 6 9.37 7.69 14.98
C ALA A 6 8.85 6.80 13.84
N PHE A 7 7.53 6.74 13.62
CA PHE A 7 6.97 6.04 12.47
C PHE A 7 7.42 6.64 11.15
N ASN A 8 7.40 7.97 11.02
CA ASN A 8 7.82 8.66 9.81
C ASN A 8 9.29 8.36 9.48
N MET A 9 10.20 8.46 10.44
CA MET A 9 11.61 8.11 10.26
C MET A 9 11.79 6.64 9.86
N GLU A 10 11.08 5.74 10.54
CA GLU A 10 11.17 4.31 10.29
C GLU A 10 10.67 3.94 8.88
N LEU A 11 9.55 4.52 8.43
CA LEU A 11 9.03 4.31 7.08
C LEU A 11 9.96 4.90 6.02
N PHE A 12 10.39 6.16 6.18
CA PHE A 12 11.19 6.85 5.16
C PHE A 12 12.62 6.31 5.04
N SER A 13 13.14 5.65 6.07
CA SER A 13 14.40 4.89 5.94
C SER A 13 14.33 3.71 4.97
N MET A 14 13.15 3.36 4.45
CA MET A 14 13.01 2.41 3.34
C MET A 14 13.41 3.02 1.98
N ILE A 15 13.50 4.35 1.84
CA ILE A 15 13.77 5.01 0.55
C ILE A 15 15.11 4.60 -0.05
N ASP A 16 16.12 4.40 0.80
CA ASP A 16 17.47 4.05 0.38
C ASP A 16 17.71 2.54 0.31
N LEU A 17 16.69 1.73 0.64
CA LEU A 17 16.78 0.28 0.59
C LEU A 17 16.39 -0.23 -0.80
N LYS A 18 17.28 -1.01 -1.41
CA LYS A 18 16.95 -1.74 -2.63
C LYS A 18 15.98 -2.89 -2.30
N PRO A 19 14.83 -3.01 -2.98
CA PRO A 19 13.97 -4.17 -2.85
C PRO A 19 14.72 -5.49 -3.18
N PRO A 20 14.38 -6.62 -2.52
CA PRO A 20 13.26 -6.79 -1.60
C PRO A 20 13.53 -6.22 -0.20
N ILE A 21 12.52 -5.60 0.39
CA ILE A 21 12.59 -5.10 1.78
C ILE A 21 12.53 -6.30 2.73
N SER A 22 13.45 -6.33 3.69
CA SER A 22 13.55 -7.45 4.64
C SER A 22 12.29 -7.57 5.52
N ARG A 23 11.96 -8.80 5.92
CA ARG A 23 10.87 -9.05 6.86
C ARG A 23 11.05 -8.29 8.17
N ALA A 24 12.28 -8.25 8.68
CA ALA A 24 12.62 -7.51 9.90
C ALA A 24 12.29 -6.02 9.76
N LYS A 25 12.61 -5.41 8.61
CA LYS A 25 12.29 -4.01 8.34
C LYS A 25 10.78 -3.77 8.22
N MET A 26 10.06 -4.67 7.56
CA MET A 26 8.59 -4.57 7.48
C MET A 26 7.95 -4.64 8.87
N MET A 27 8.45 -5.55 9.73
CA MET A 27 7.98 -5.69 11.11
C MET A 27 8.29 -4.46 11.96
N SER A 28 9.47 -3.85 11.82
CA SER A 28 9.82 -2.64 12.59
C SER A 28 8.94 -1.44 12.20
N VAL A 29 8.71 -1.23 10.91
CA VAL A 29 7.77 -0.21 10.39
C VAL A 29 6.36 -0.44 10.95
N THR A 30 5.87 -1.68 10.86
CA THR A 30 4.54 -2.07 11.37
C THR A 30 4.42 -1.81 12.86
N LYS A 31 5.41 -2.26 13.66
CA LYS A 31 5.43 -2.05 15.11
C LYS A 31 5.41 -0.57 15.47
N SER A 32 6.13 0.26 14.71
CA SER A 32 6.14 1.72 14.90
C SER A 32 4.76 2.34 14.60
N ALA A 33 4.09 1.91 13.53
CA ALA A 33 2.73 2.35 13.20
C ALA A 33 1.72 2.00 14.32
N ILE A 34 1.77 0.77 14.82
CA ILE A 34 0.88 0.29 15.89
C ILE A 34 1.10 1.07 17.19
N LYS A 35 2.37 1.38 17.54
CA LYS A 35 2.66 2.26 18.70
C LYS A 35 2.06 3.66 18.52
N ALA A 36 1.92 4.13 17.29
CA ALA A 36 1.34 5.43 16.96
C ALA A 36 -0.19 5.42 16.74
N ILE A 37 -0.89 4.32 17.08
CA ILE A 37 -2.33 4.14 16.78
C ILE A 37 -3.24 5.28 17.27
N LYS A 38 -2.93 5.93 18.41
CA LYS A 38 -3.71 7.09 18.90
C LYS A 38 -3.77 8.24 17.89
N LEU A 39 -2.81 8.29 16.96
CA LEU A 39 -2.70 9.27 15.89
C LEU A 39 -2.77 8.59 14.51
N TYR A 40 -3.55 7.51 14.37
CA TYR A 40 -3.65 6.68 13.15
C TYR A 40 -3.88 7.49 11.86
N LYS A 41 -4.63 8.61 11.92
CA LYS A 41 -4.86 9.50 10.77
C LYS A 41 -3.54 10.03 10.19
N HIS A 42 -2.60 10.42 11.06
CA HIS A 42 -1.27 10.87 10.63
C HIS A 42 -0.43 9.72 10.08
N VAL A 43 -0.48 8.54 10.71
CA VAL A 43 0.20 7.34 10.21
C VAL A 43 -0.26 7.02 8.79
N VAL A 44 -1.57 6.98 8.54
CA VAL A 44 -2.14 6.75 7.21
C VAL A 44 -1.70 7.82 6.21
N GLN A 45 -1.81 9.10 6.57
CA GLN A 45 -1.37 10.20 5.70
C GLN A 45 0.13 10.09 5.33
N ILE A 46 0.97 9.66 6.26
CA ILE A 46 2.40 9.46 6.04
C ILE A 46 2.64 8.30 5.05
N VAL A 47 1.91 7.19 5.18
CA VAL A 47 1.97 6.05 4.23
C VAL A 47 1.50 6.46 2.84
N GLU A 48 0.36 7.15 2.73
CA GLU A 48 -0.16 7.67 1.46
C GLU A 48 0.86 8.61 0.80
N LYS A 49 1.48 9.51 1.58
CA LYS A 49 2.53 10.41 1.11
C LYS A 49 3.78 9.67 0.65
N PHE A 50 4.19 8.62 1.37
CA PHE A 50 5.30 7.76 0.96
C PHE A 50 5.00 7.10 -0.38
N ILE A 51 3.83 6.45 -0.52
CA ILE A 51 3.40 5.78 -1.76
C ILE A 51 3.36 6.78 -2.92
N LYS A 52 2.82 7.98 -2.69
CA LYS A 52 2.74 9.03 -3.72
C LYS A 52 4.13 9.46 -4.22
N LYS A 53 5.11 9.59 -3.33
CA LYS A 53 6.42 10.19 -3.65
C LYS A 53 7.55 9.19 -3.91
N CYS A 54 7.42 7.94 -3.50
CA CYS A 54 8.48 6.96 -3.63
C CYS A 54 8.71 6.56 -5.10
N LYS A 55 9.92 6.05 -5.36
CA LYS A 55 10.30 5.49 -6.68
C LYS A 55 9.39 4.31 -7.06
N PRO A 56 9.25 4.00 -8.37
CA PRO A 56 8.45 2.86 -8.85
C PRO A 56 8.74 1.54 -8.12
N GLU A 57 10.01 1.23 -7.86
CA GLU A 57 10.47 0.01 -7.18
C GLU A 57 9.98 -0.11 -5.71
N LEU A 58 9.57 0.99 -5.08
CA LEU A 58 9.06 1.03 -3.71
C LEU A 58 7.53 1.05 -3.60
N LYS A 59 6.81 1.00 -4.73
CA LYS A 59 5.33 0.98 -4.72
C LYS A 59 4.80 -0.29 -4.07
N VAL A 60 5.27 -1.47 -4.49
CA VAL A 60 4.87 -2.74 -3.87
C VAL A 60 5.28 -2.82 -2.39
N PRO A 61 6.51 -2.44 -1.98
CA PRO A 61 6.84 -2.29 -0.57
C PRO A 61 5.89 -1.35 0.19
N GLY A 62 5.46 -0.24 -0.40
CA GLY A 62 4.46 0.65 0.20
C GLY A 62 3.10 -0.02 0.41
N LEU A 63 2.64 -0.83 -0.55
CA LEU A 63 1.44 -1.64 -0.40
C LEU A 63 1.58 -2.68 0.72
N TYR A 64 2.76 -3.31 0.85
CA TYR A 64 3.03 -4.25 1.94
C TYR A 64 3.02 -3.59 3.32
N VAL A 65 3.39 -2.30 3.42
CA VAL A 65 3.24 -1.53 4.66
C VAL A 65 1.76 -1.37 5.02
N VAL A 66 0.90 -1.01 4.06
CA VAL A 66 -0.56 -0.92 4.27
C VAL A 66 -1.11 -2.25 4.78
N ASP A 67 -0.84 -3.33 4.05
CA ASP A 67 -1.26 -4.69 4.38
C ASP A 67 -0.80 -5.11 5.78
N SER A 68 0.49 -4.93 6.08
CA SER A 68 1.06 -5.32 7.37
C SER A 68 0.46 -4.53 8.54
N ILE A 69 0.24 -3.23 8.39
CA ILE A 69 -0.39 -2.38 9.42
C ILE A 69 -1.84 -2.82 9.68
N VAL A 70 -2.65 -2.96 8.63
CA VAL A 70 -4.07 -3.33 8.74
C VAL A 70 -4.20 -4.71 9.39
N ARG A 71 -3.45 -5.71 8.91
CA ARG A 71 -3.50 -7.06 9.51
C ARG A 71 -3.03 -7.06 10.96
N GLN A 72 -1.94 -6.35 11.28
CA GLN A 72 -1.44 -6.31 12.64
C GLN A 72 -2.42 -5.62 13.59
N SER A 73 -3.10 -4.56 13.15
CA SER A 73 -4.13 -3.88 13.94
C SER A 73 -5.30 -4.82 14.21
N ARG A 74 -5.84 -5.48 13.17
CA ARG A 74 -6.93 -6.45 13.31
C ARG A 74 -6.55 -7.61 14.22
N HIS A 75 -5.32 -8.13 14.09
CA HIS A 75 -4.84 -9.22 14.94
C HIS A 75 -4.73 -8.81 16.41
N GLN A 76 -4.21 -7.61 16.70
CA GLN A 76 -3.96 -7.16 18.06
C GLN A 76 -5.22 -6.62 18.77
N PHE A 77 -6.13 -5.99 18.04
CA PHE A 77 -7.28 -5.29 18.63
C PHE A 77 -8.64 -5.91 18.27
N GLY A 78 -8.67 -6.85 17.33
CA GLY A 78 -9.90 -7.39 16.75
C GLY A 78 -10.33 -6.60 15.51
N VAL A 79 -11.10 -7.26 14.64
CA VAL A 79 -11.54 -6.72 13.35
C VAL A 79 -12.35 -5.42 13.53
N ASP A 80 -13.30 -5.41 14.46
CA ASP A 80 -14.20 -4.27 14.68
C ASP A 80 -13.52 -3.04 15.30
N LYS A 81 -12.29 -3.21 15.80
CA LYS A 81 -11.51 -2.13 16.43
C LYS A 81 -10.36 -1.63 15.55
N ASP A 82 -10.19 -2.19 14.34
CA ASP A 82 -9.22 -1.66 13.40
C ASP A 82 -9.62 -0.25 12.94
N VAL A 83 -8.68 0.69 13.13
CA VAL A 83 -8.83 2.09 12.71
C VAL A 83 -8.09 2.39 11.42
N PHE A 84 -7.18 1.52 10.99
CA PHE A 84 -6.33 1.75 9.82
C PHE A 84 -7.06 1.39 8.52
N GLY A 85 -7.69 0.22 8.45
CA GLY A 85 -8.44 -0.23 7.28
C GLY A 85 -9.46 0.81 6.83
N PRO A 86 -10.46 1.16 7.68
CA PRO A 86 -11.46 2.18 7.36
C PRO A 86 -10.86 3.55 7.01
N ARG A 87 -9.67 3.88 7.54
CA ARG A 87 -9.01 5.15 7.26
C ARG A 87 -8.32 5.16 5.90
N PHE A 88 -7.65 4.08 5.49
CA PHE A 88 -7.08 3.94 4.15
C PHE A 88 -8.17 3.96 3.07
N LEU A 89 -9.35 3.39 3.35
CA LEU A 89 -10.48 3.38 2.42
C LEU A 89 -10.92 4.79 1.97
N LYS A 90 -10.66 5.82 2.78
CA LYS A 90 -11.04 7.21 2.43
C LYS A 90 -10.34 7.75 1.18
N ASN A 91 -9.14 7.27 0.87
CA ASN A 91 -8.32 7.74 -0.26
C ASN A 91 -7.80 6.54 -1.10
N PHE A 92 -8.52 5.42 -1.10
CA PHE A 92 -7.96 4.17 -1.60
C PHE A 92 -7.75 4.17 -3.11
N THR A 93 -8.70 4.74 -3.85
CA THR A 93 -8.61 4.98 -5.30
C THR A 93 -7.33 5.72 -5.65
N ASP A 94 -7.09 6.88 -5.03
CA ASP A 94 -5.88 7.69 -5.27
C ASP A 94 -4.61 6.93 -4.85
N THR A 95 -4.66 6.21 -3.73
CA THR A 95 -3.53 5.39 -3.27
C THR A 95 -3.17 4.33 -4.31
N PHE A 96 -4.15 3.63 -4.86
CA PHE A 96 -3.94 2.59 -5.87
C PHE A 96 -3.51 3.15 -7.21
N GLN A 97 -4.03 4.29 -7.65
CA GLN A 97 -3.51 4.99 -8.83
C GLN A 97 -2.00 5.25 -8.68
N ASN A 98 -1.54 5.71 -7.51
CA ASN A 98 -0.12 5.89 -7.24
C ASN A 98 0.66 4.57 -7.22
N LEU A 99 0.09 3.50 -6.63
CA LEU A 99 0.70 2.16 -6.60
C LEU A 99 0.87 1.56 -7.99
N PHE A 100 -0.04 1.84 -8.92
CA PHE A 100 0.01 1.36 -10.29
C PHE A 100 1.13 1.99 -11.14
N HIS A 101 1.89 2.94 -10.59
CA HIS A 101 3.14 3.40 -11.20
C HIS A 101 4.34 2.50 -10.83
N CYS A 102 4.10 1.27 -10.35
CA CYS A 102 5.14 0.25 -10.15
C CYS A 102 5.64 -0.31 -11.49
N PRO A 103 6.80 -1.00 -11.51
CA PRO A 103 7.22 -1.80 -12.65
C PRO A 103 6.15 -2.79 -13.10
N GLU A 104 6.15 -3.15 -14.39
CA GLU A 104 5.13 -4.05 -14.95
C GLU A 104 5.17 -5.44 -14.28
N ASP A 105 6.37 -5.97 -14.04
CA ASP A 105 6.59 -7.27 -13.36
C ASP A 105 6.12 -7.28 -11.89
N ASP A 106 5.84 -6.11 -11.33
CA ASP A 106 5.35 -5.93 -9.96
C ASP A 106 3.82 -5.88 -9.87
N LYS A 107 3.11 -5.74 -11.00
CA LYS A 107 1.64 -5.65 -11.04
C LYS A 107 0.96 -6.90 -10.49
N SER A 108 1.49 -8.07 -10.84
CA SER A 108 1.01 -9.37 -10.33
C SER A 108 1.10 -9.47 -8.80
N LYS A 109 2.06 -8.76 -8.17
CA LYS A 109 2.21 -8.71 -6.71
C LYS A 109 1.10 -7.88 -6.07
N ILE A 110 0.65 -6.79 -6.72
CA ILE A 110 -0.50 -6.01 -6.27
C ILE A 110 -1.79 -6.84 -6.35
N VAL A 111 -2.02 -7.52 -7.48
CA VAL A 111 -3.17 -8.43 -7.66
C VAL A 111 -3.18 -9.51 -6.57
N ARG A 112 -2.01 -10.08 -6.25
CA ARG A 112 -1.88 -11.06 -5.17
C ARG A 112 -2.32 -10.52 -3.81
N VAL A 113 -1.96 -9.28 -3.47
CA VAL A 113 -2.39 -8.65 -2.20
C VAL A 113 -3.91 -8.45 -2.19
N LEU A 114 -4.50 -7.93 -3.27
CA LEU A 114 -5.95 -7.76 -3.39
C LEU A 114 -6.72 -9.08 -3.22
N ASN A 115 -6.26 -10.14 -3.89
CA ASN A 115 -6.83 -11.48 -3.76
C ASN A 115 -6.71 -12.04 -2.33
N LEU A 116 -5.58 -11.79 -1.65
CA LEU A 116 -5.39 -12.19 -0.26
C LEU A 116 -6.28 -11.39 0.69
N TRP A 117 -6.51 -10.10 0.43
CA TRP A 117 -7.43 -9.29 1.23
C TRP A 117 -8.86 -9.78 1.10
N GLN A 118 -9.32 -10.07 -0.12
CA GLN A 118 -10.65 -10.64 -0.34
C GLN A 118 -10.78 -12.02 0.33
N LYS A 119 -9.86 -12.95 0.04
CA LYS A 119 -9.89 -14.31 0.57
C LYS A 119 -9.93 -14.36 2.10
N ASN A 120 -9.23 -13.43 2.75
CA ASN A 120 -9.12 -13.39 4.21
C ASN A 120 -10.10 -12.39 4.87
N GLY A 121 -11.05 -11.82 4.12
CA GLY A 121 -12.03 -10.86 4.65
C GLY A 121 -11.41 -9.59 5.25
N VAL A 122 -10.29 -9.13 4.70
CA VAL A 122 -9.67 -7.85 5.09
C VAL A 122 -10.49 -6.68 4.53
N PHE A 123 -10.87 -6.79 3.25
CA PHE A 123 -11.79 -5.89 2.56
C PHE A 123 -12.73 -6.71 1.69
N ASP A 124 -13.96 -6.23 1.56
CA ASP A 124 -15.02 -6.88 0.81
C ASP A 124 -14.86 -6.70 -0.70
N MET A 125 -15.60 -7.51 -1.46
CA MET A 125 -15.51 -7.55 -2.93
C MET A 125 -15.91 -6.22 -3.59
N ASP A 126 -16.84 -5.47 -3.00
CA ASP A 126 -17.26 -4.15 -3.46
C ASP A 126 -16.13 -3.10 -3.38
N ILE A 127 -15.17 -3.29 -2.47
CA ILE A 127 -13.95 -2.49 -2.40
C ILE A 127 -12.87 -3.02 -3.34
N ILE A 128 -12.69 -4.35 -3.39
CA ILE A 128 -11.59 -4.97 -4.15
C ILE A 128 -11.83 -4.90 -5.67
N GLN A 129 -13.05 -5.15 -6.14
CA GLN A 129 -13.35 -5.24 -7.56
C GLN A 129 -13.05 -3.94 -8.32
N PRO A 130 -13.44 -2.74 -7.84
CA PRO A 130 -13.08 -1.48 -8.49
C PRO A 130 -11.57 -1.26 -8.64
N LEU A 131 -10.76 -1.79 -7.71
CA LEU A 131 -9.29 -1.69 -7.79
C LEU A 131 -8.71 -2.65 -8.85
N MET A 132 -9.28 -3.84 -8.98
CA MET A 132 -8.93 -4.79 -10.05
C MET A 132 -9.30 -4.23 -11.43
N ASP A 133 -10.49 -3.64 -11.56
CA ASP A 133 -10.96 -3.04 -12.81
C ASP A 133 -10.09 -1.85 -13.20
N MET A 134 -9.74 -0.99 -12.24
CA MET A 134 -8.80 0.11 -12.46
C MET A 134 -7.46 -0.41 -12.99
N LEU A 135 -6.92 -1.48 -12.40
CA LEU A 135 -5.67 -2.06 -12.87
C LEU A 135 -5.76 -2.54 -14.32
N ALA A 136 -6.85 -3.22 -14.68
CA ALA A 136 -7.09 -3.68 -16.05
C ALA A 136 -7.11 -2.50 -17.05
N ILE A 137 -7.77 -1.39 -16.71
CA ILE A 137 -7.79 -0.17 -17.53
C ILE A 137 -6.37 0.39 -17.72
N TRP A 138 -5.57 0.42 -16.65
CA TRP A 138 -4.16 0.87 -16.71
C TRP A 138 -3.31 0.03 -17.66
N HIS A 139 -3.53 -1.28 -17.72
CA HIS A 139 -2.84 -2.16 -18.66
C HIS A 139 -3.25 -1.88 -20.11
N VAL A 140 -4.55 -1.72 -20.38
CA VAL A 140 -5.06 -1.41 -21.73
C VAL A 140 -4.51 -0.08 -22.23
N GLY A 141 -4.55 0.98 -21.41
CA GLY A 141 -4.03 2.31 -21.78
C GLY A 141 -2.53 2.32 -22.10
N HIS A 142 -1.72 1.59 -21.33
CA HIS A 142 -0.28 1.48 -21.60
C HIS A 142 0.03 0.68 -22.87
N HIS A 143 -0.72 -0.39 -23.14
CA HIS A 143 -0.51 -1.19 -24.35
C HIS A 143 -0.82 -0.38 -25.62
N ILE A 144 -1.89 0.44 -25.59
CA ILE A 144 -2.23 1.34 -26.69
C ILE A 144 -1.12 2.39 -26.89
N SER A 145 -0.65 3.03 -25.82
CA SER A 145 0.40 4.06 -25.91
C SER A 145 1.72 3.52 -26.49
N LYS A 146 2.18 2.34 -26.03
CA LYS A 146 3.41 1.72 -26.55
C LYS A 146 3.31 1.36 -28.04
N ASN A 147 2.15 0.87 -28.49
CA ASN A 147 1.94 0.53 -29.89
C ASN A 147 1.88 1.75 -30.80
N VAL A 148 1.40 2.89 -30.31
CA VAL A 148 1.43 4.15 -31.08
C VAL A 148 2.87 4.66 -31.22
N THR A 149 3.68 4.60 -30.16
CA THR A 149 5.09 5.04 -30.22
C THR A 149 6.02 4.10 -31.00
N ALA A 150 5.68 2.82 -31.13
CA ALA A 150 6.49 1.85 -31.89
C ALA A 150 6.25 1.90 -33.40
N ASN A 151 5.26 2.67 -33.86
CA ASN A 151 4.91 2.85 -35.26
C ASN A 151 5.43 4.17 -35.87
N PHE A 152 6.39 4.83 -35.20
CA PHE A 152 7.09 6.02 -35.69
C PHE A 152 8.61 5.85 -35.57
#